data_AF-A0A1C0U4B0-F1
#
_entry.id   AF-A0A1C0U4B0-F1
#
_cell.length_a   1.000
_cell.length_b   1.000
_cell.length_c   1.000
_cell.angle_alpha   90.00
_cell.angle_beta   90.00
_cell.angle_gamma   90.00
#
_symmetry.space_group_name_H-M   'P 1'
#
loop_
_entity.id
_entity.type
_entity.pdbx_description
1 polymer ?
#
loop_
_entity_poly.entity_id
_entity_poly.type
_entity_poly.pdbx_seq_one_letter_code
_entity_poly.pdbx_strand_id
1 'polypeptide(L)'
;MASLSIKKEDSIKAALIDWLIERDELNDNAVLINELPIANFSRRVDLAVVNGKLHAYEIKSDSDSLARLEGQISTYRLYFDKVTLVCAPKFTEKALSILPTDIEILEIKKNNSGTINSFIKKRRGHTCKISEDNFILSFVEKKEIVKFVRKNGYRCHPSEIRENIYNLTKNISIEKKRNFTINYLKIKYKLSFENFINNKNSNSTSAENVSLLSNNKIKRNINKVNKDEEPKHIDISVYQKPINSYAIDISKNLSLIGIKSHTPIYIIPRNKIAS
;
A
#
# COMPACT_ATOMS: atom_id res chain seq x y z
N MET A 1 19.54 -5.82 -25.45
CA MET A 1 18.29 -5.72 -24.67
C MET A 1 18.25 -6.89 -23.71
N ALA A 2 18.42 -6.66 -22.41
CA ALA A 2 18.24 -7.72 -21.42
C ALA A 2 16.75 -8.05 -21.37
N SER A 3 16.36 -9.26 -21.78
CA SER A 3 15.03 -9.77 -21.52
C SER A 3 14.82 -9.75 -20.00
N LEU A 4 13.88 -8.94 -19.52
CA LEU A 4 13.49 -8.96 -18.12
C LEU A 4 12.98 -10.38 -17.85
N SER A 5 13.74 -11.18 -17.10
CA SER A 5 13.29 -12.50 -16.66
C SER A 5 12.00 -12.30 -15.86
N ILE A 6 10.86 -12.65 -16.47
CA ILE A 6 9.56 -12.60 -15.81
C ILE A 6 9.63 -13.54 -14.60
N LYS A 7 9.41 -12.99 -13.41
CA LYS A 7 9.38 -13.83 -12.20
C LYS A 7 8.18 -14.76 -12.30
N LYS A 8 8.39 -16.05 -12.00
CA LYS A 8 7.30 -17.06 -11.95
C LYS A 8 6.13 -16.62 -11.07
N GLU A 9 6.43 -15.90 -9.99
CA GLU A 9 5.44 -15.29 -9.10
C GLU A 9 4.53 -14.30 -9.81
N ASP A 10 5.06 -13.44 -10.69
CA ASP A 10 4.27 -12.44 -11.42
C ASP A 10 3.31 -13.11 -12.41
N SER A 11 3.70 -14.24 -13.02
CA SER A 11 2.80 -15.05 -13.83
C SER A 11 1.65 -15.67 -13.01
N ILE A 12 1.93 -16.10 -11.77
CA ILE A 12 0.88 -16.60 -10.86
C ILE A 12 -0.06 -15.46 -10.46
N LYS A 13 0.49 -14.29 -10.14
CA LYS A 13 -0.31 -13.09 -9.83
C LYS A 13 -1.23 -12.72 -10.99
N ALA A 14 -0.69 -12.68 -12.21
CA ALA A 14 -1.47 -12.37 -13.40
C ALA A 14 -2.67 -13.32 -13.58
N ALA A 15 -2.42 -14.63 -13.54
CA ALA A 15 -3.49 -15.63 -13.64
C ALA A 15 -4.49 -15.53 -12.47
N LEU A 16 -4.02 -15.26 -11.25
CA LEU A 16 -4.88 -15.08 -10.09
C LEU A 16 -5.78 -13.85 -10.23
N ILE A 17 -5.26 -12.76 -10.77
CA ILE A 17 -6.04 -11.54 -11.02
C ILE A 17 -7.17 -11.83 -12.00
N ASP A 18 -6.88 -12.50 -13.12
CA ASP A 18 -7.91 -12.89 -14.10
C ASP A 18 -8.97 -13.79 -13.45
N TRP A 19 -8.54 -14.79 -12.66
CA TRP A 19 -9.44 -15.67 -11.91
C TRP A 19 -10.32 -14.91 -10.91
N LEU A 20 -9.83 -13.84 -10.30
CA LEU A 20 -10.61 -12.99 -9.39
C LEU A 20 -11.60 -12.09 -10.14
N ILE A 21 -11.24 -11.61 -11.33
CA ILE A 21 -12.13 -10.82 -12.20
C ILE A 21 -13.31 -11.69 -12.67
N GLU A 22 -13.04 -12.90 -13.17
CA GLU A 22 -14.06 -13.85 -13.64
C GLU A 22 -15.09 -14.22 -12.55
N ARG A 23 -14.74 -14.00 -11.28
CA ARG A 23 -15.57 -14.33 -10.12
C ARG A 23 -16.16 -13.11 -9.43
N ASP A 24 -16.08 -11.94 -10.06
CA ASP A 24 -16.60 -10.66 -9.57
C ASP A 24 -16.01 -10.20 -8.22
N GLU A 25 -14.84 -10.74 -7.81
CA GLU A 25 -14.16 -10.28 -6.58
C GLU A 25 -13.43 -8.94 -6.80
N LEU A 26 -13.14 -8.58 -8.07
CA LEU A 26 -12.51 -7.34 -8.51
C LEU A 26 -13.47 -6.43 -9.31
N ASN A 27 -14.68 -6.22 -8.77
CA ASN A 27 -15.68 -5.32 -9.34
C ASN A 27 -15.34 -3.82 -9.19
N ASP A 28 -16.22 -2.94 -9.68
CA ASP A 28 -16.03 -1.47 -9.68
C ASP A 28 -15.80 -0.85 -8.30
N ASN A 29 -16.20 -1.55 -7.24
CA ASN A 29 -16.02 -1.09 -5.86
C ASN A 29 -14.79 -1.73 -5.18
N ALA A 30 -14.00 -2.53 -5.90
CA ALA A 30 -12.79 -3.15 -5.39
C ALA A 30 -11.54 -2.29 -5.70
N VAL A 31 -10.50 -2.47 -4.89
CA VAL A 31 -9.13 -2.16 -5.32
C VAL A 31 -8.23 -3.35 -5.06
N LEU A 32 -7.36 -3.63 -6.03
CA LEU A 32 -6.26 -4.58 -5.89
C LEU A 32 -4.98 -3.84 -5.56
N ILE A 33 -4.24 -4.36 -4.58
CA ILE A 33 -2.99 -3.79 -4.11
C ILE A 33 -1.90 -4.86 -4.22
N ASN A 34 -0.83 -4.54 -4.94
CA ASN A 34 0.35 -5.40 -5.06
C ASN A 34 1.40 -5.02 -4.00
N GLU A 35 2.05 -6.01 -3.41
CA GLU A 35 3.16 -5.85 -2.45
C GLU A 35 2.82 -4.92 -1.26
N LEU A 36 1.68 -5.14 -0.58
CA LEU A 36 1.22 -4.28 0.51
C LEU A 36 2.05 -4.49 1.79
N PRO A 37 2.85 -3.50 2.25
CA PRO A 37 3.58 -3.63 3.51
C PRO A 37 2.64 -3.58 4.71
N ILE A 38 2.91 -4.44 5.69
CA ILE A 38 2.18 -4.52 6.97
C ILE A 38 3.18 -4.68 8.12
N ALA A 39 2.69 -4.69 9.37
CA ALA A 39 3.49 -4.96 10.56
C ALA A 39 4.79 -4.13 10.60
N ASN A 40 4.67 -2.80 10.44
CA ASN A 40 5.80 -1.88 10.37
C ASN A 40 6.86 -2.28 9.31
N PHE A 41 6.40 -2.68 8.12
CA PHE A 41 7.24 -3.10 6.98
C PHE A 41 8.02 -4.40 7.18
N SER A 42 7.84 -5.12 8.30
CA SER A 42 8.48 -6.42 8.55
C SER A 42 7.90 -7.56 7.70
N ARG A 43 6.71 -7.34 7.13
CA ARG A 43 6.02 -8.26 6.24
C ARG A 43 5.40 -7.50 5.07
N ARG A 44 5.20 -8.21 3.97
CA ARG A 44 4.62 -7.68 2.74
C ARG A 44 3.73 -8.74 2.13
N VAL A 45 2.47 -8.40 1.93
CA VAL A 45 1.47 -9.28 1.33
C VAL A 45 1.60 -9.18 -0.18
N ASP A 46 1.64 -10.32 -0.86
CA ASP A 46 1.86 -10.38 -2.31
C ASP A 46 0.72 -9.68 -3.06
N LEU A 47 -0.54 -10.05 -2.78
CA LEU A 47 -1.71 -9.35 -3.27
C LEU A 47 -2.75 -9.15 -2.16
N ALA A 48 -3.35 -7.96 -2.12
CA ALA A 48 -4.47 -7.65 -1.24
C ALA A 48 -5.66 -7.11 -2.04
N VAL A 49 -6.83 -7.66 -1.78
CA VAL A 49 -8.11 -7.18 -2.32
C VAL A 49 -8.86 -6.44 -1.23
N VAL A 50 -9.30 -5.22 -1.57
CA VAL A 50 -10.14 -4.40 -0.70
C VAL A 50 -11.50 -4.22 -1.37
N ASN A 51 -12.45 -5.07 -1.00
CA ASN A 51 -13.81 -5.09 -1.55
C ASN A 51 -14.84 -5.40 -0.45
N GLY A 52 -15.15 -4.39 0.38
CA GLY A 52 -16.02 -4.54 1.56
C GLY A 52 -15.41 -5.36 2.72
N LYS A 53 -14.42 -6.20 2.41
CA LYS A 53 -13.54 -6.95 3.30
C LYS A 53 -12.09 -6.72 2.88
N LEU A 54 -11.16 -6.93 3.81
CA LEU A 54 -9.71 -6.99 3.54
C LEU A 54 -9.32 -8.45 3.32
N HIS A 55 -8.86 -8.79 2.13
CA HIS A 55 -8.49 -10.16 1.77
C HIS A 55 -7.04 -10.21 1.29
N ALA A 56 -6.18 -10.92 2.03
CA ALA A 56 -4.78 -11.16 1.66
C ALA A 56 -4.62 -12.47 0.87
N TYR A 57 -3.75 -12.43 -0.14
CA TYR A 57 -3.27 -13.59 -0.88
C TYR A 57 -1.75 -13.68 -0.73
N GLU A 58 -1.28 -14.82 -0.23
CA GLU A 58 0.14 -15.20 -0.23
C GLU A 58 0.37 -16.22 -1.36
N ILE A 59 1.44 -16.06 -2.12
CA ILE A 59 1.74 -16.85 -3.32
C ILE A 59 3.02 -17.64 -3.12
N LYS A 60 2.99 -18.94 -3.42
CA LYS A 60 4.15 -19.84 -3.40
C LYS A 60 4.29 -20.59 -4.72
N SER A 61 5.25 -20.18 -5.53
CA SER A 61 5.63 -20.82 -6.80
C SER A 61 6.32 -22.17 -6.60
N ASP A 62 6.55 -22.91 -7.68
CA ASP A 62 7.28 -24.17 -7.62
C ASP A 62 8.76 -24.03 -7.20
N SER A 63 9.34 -22.83 -7.23
CA SER A 63 10.70 -22.54 -6.77
C SER A 63 10.80 -22.10 -5.32
N ASP A 64 9.69 -21.86 -4.64
CA ASP A 64 9.70 -21.33 -3.27
C ASP A 64 10.03 -22.38 -2.20
N SER A 65 10.01 -21.95 -0.94
CA SER A 65 9.97 -22.80 0.25
C SER A 65 8.83 -22.39 1.19
N LEU A 66 8.39 -23.31 2.05
CA LEU A 66 7.37 -23.03 3.07
C LEU A 66 7.96 -22.61 4.42
N ALA A 67 9.29 -22.46 4.53
CA ALA A 67 9.98 -22.26 5.82
C ALA A 67 9.48 -21.03 6.61
N ARG A 68 8.96 -20.01 5.91
CA ARG A 68 8.45 -18.77 6.53
C ARG A 68 6.92 -18.68 6.54
N LEU A 69 6.23 -19.64 5.94
CA LEU A 69 4.81 -19.55 5.62
C LEU A 69 3.95 -19.37 6.87
N GLU A 70 4.15 -20.19 7.91
CA GLU A 70 3.34 -20.11 9.14
C GLU A 70 3.47 -18.74 9.82
N GLY A 71 4.68 -18.18 9.89
CA GLY A 71 4.93 -16.85 10.43
C GLY A 71 4.35 -15.71 9.59
N GLN A 72 4.27 -15.89 8.27
CA GLN A 72 3.57 -14.95 7.38
C GLN A 72 2.06 -15.02 7.62
N ILE A 73 1.48 -16.21 7.56
CA ILE A 73 0.05 -16.44 7.73
C ILE A 73 -0.44 -16.00 9.11
N SER A 74 0.30 -16.33 10.18
CA SER A 74 -0.05 -15.89 11.54
C SER A 74 -0.13 -14.38 11.66
N THR A 75 0.80 -13.66 11.01
CA THR A 75 0.76 -12.20 10.94
C THR A 75 -0.44 -11.74 10.12
N TYR A 76 -0.68 -12.30 8.94
CA TYR A 76 -1.72 -11.81 8.03
C TYR A 76 -3.13 -11.95 8.64
N ARG A 77 -3.35 -13.00 9.45
CA ARG A 77 -4.60 -13.20 10.19
C ARG A 77 -4.94 -12.06 11.16
N LEU A 78 -3.95 -11.29 11.61
CA LEU A 78 -4.19 -10.12 12.47
C LEU A 78 -4.70 -8.91 11.66
N TYR A 79 -4.30 -8.81 10.39
CA TYR A 79 -4.50 -7.61 9.56
C TYR A 79 -5.56 -7.77 8.47
N PHE A 80 -6.03 -8.98 8.19
CA PHE A 80 -6.96 -9.26 7.09
C PHE A 80 -8.16 -10.07 7.58
N ASP A 81 -9.32 -9.80 6.98
CA ASP A 81 -10.55 -10.53 7.28
C ASP A 81 -10.54 -11.95 6.70
N LYS A 82 -9.81 -12.14 5.61
CA LYS A 82 -9.60 -13.44 4.97
C LYS A 82 -8.16 -13.54 4.47
N VAL A 83 -7.59 -14.73 4.58
CA VAL A 83 -6.27 -15.05 4.06
C VAL A 83 -6.38 -16.28 3.17
N THR A 84 -5.79 -16.19 1.98
CA THR A 84 -5.71 -17.29 1.01
C THR A 84 -4.25 -17.57 0.67
N LEU A 85 -3.83 -18.82 0.80
CA LEU A 85 -2.60 -19.30 0.20
C LEU A 85 -2.88 -19.77 -1.23
N VAL A 86 -2.11 -19.27 -2.18
CA VAL A 86 -2.07 -19.76 -3.56
C VAL A 86 -0.74 -20.45 -3.77
N CYS A 87 -0.74 -21.75 -4.04
CA CYS A 87 0.51 -22.52 -4.03
C CYS A 87 0.62 -23.56 -5.15
N ALA A 88 1.87 -23.87 -5.50
CA ALA A 88 2.17 -24.97 -6.41
C ALA A 88 1.74 -26.32 -5.79
N PRO A 89 1.32 -27.30 -6.60
CA PRO A 89 0.77 -28.58 -6.10
C PRO A 89 1.65 -29.31 -5.07
N LYS A 90 2.98 -29.21 -5.18
CA LYS A 90 3.93 -29.81 -4.24
C LYS A 90 3.80 -29.31 -2.79
N PHE A 91 3.14 -28.17 -2.59
CA PHE A 91 2.94 -27.57 -1.28
C PHE A 91 1.56 -27.80 -0.69
N THR A 92 0.59 -28.29 -1.46
CA THR A 92 -0.81 -28.41 -1.05
C THR A 92 -0.96 -29.24 0.24
N GLU A 93 -0.45 -30.48 0.25
CA GLU A 93 -0.61 -31.38 1.39
C GLU A 93 0.06 -30.85 2.66
N LYS A 94 1.28 -30.30 2.52
CA LYS A 94 1.98 -29.69 3.65
C LYS A 94 1.26 -28.44 4.15
N ALA A 95 0.71 -27.61 3.27
CA ALA A 95 -0.06 -26.44 3.67
C ALA A 95 -1.36 -26.82 4.38
N LEU A 96 -2.05 -27.88 3.92
CA LEU A 96 -3.24 -28.41 4.58
C LEU A 96 -2.95 -28.90 6.00
N SER A 97 -1.77 -29.50 6.22
CA SER A 97 -1.40 -30.04 7.54
C SER A 97 -0.91 -28.99 8.54
N ILE A 98 -0.17 -27.96 8.09
CA ILE A 98 0.42 -26.96 9.00
C ILE A 98 -0.44 -25.71 9.19
N LEU A 99 -1.31 -25.37 8.22
CA LEU A 99 -2.06 -24.12 8.28
C LEU A 99 -3.42 -24.29 8.98
N PRO A 100 -3.82 -23.33 9.84
CA PRO A 100 -5.15 -23.28 10.44
C PRO A 100 -6.30 -23.41 9.45
N THR A 101 -7.42 -24.00 9.87
CA THR A 101 -8.56 -24.36 9.00
C THR A 101 -9.27 -23.15 8.38
N ASP A 102 -9.15 -21.97 8.98
CA ASP A 102 -9.66 -20.69 8.48
C ASP A 102 -8.90 -20.15 7.27
N ILE A 103 -7.76 -20.73 6.90
CA ILE A 103 -6.98 -20.30 5.74
C ILE A 103 -7.45 -21.01 4.48
N GLU A 104 -7.86 -20.25 3.46
CA GLU A 104 -8.21 -20.80 2.15
C GLU A 104 -6.94 -21.26 1.44
N ILE A 105 -7.01 -22.41 0.75
CA ILE A 105 -5.88 -22.94 -0.02
C ILE A 105 -6.34 -23.15 -1.46
N LEU A 106 -5.69 -22.43 -2.37
CA LEU A 106 -5.82 -22.58 -3.81
C LEU A 106 -4.57 -23.24 -4.36
N GLU A 107 -4.75 -24.38 -5.02
CA GLU A 107 -3.70 -25.08 -5.75
C GLU A 107 -3.66 -24.57 -7.19
N ILE A 108 -2.46 -24.21 -7.67
CA ILE A 108 -2.21 -23.78 -9.05
C ILE A 108 -2.38 -24.96 -10.01
N LYS A 109 -3.14 -24.77 -11.09
CA LYS A 109 -3.19 -25.70 -12.23
C LYS A 109 -2.49 -25.11 -13.44
N LYS A 110 -1.64 -25.95 -14.02
CA LYS A 110 -0.95 -25.69 -15.28
C LYS A 110 -1.57 -26.56 -16.37
N ASN A 111 -1.69 -26.03 -17.58
CA ASN A 111 -2.07 -26.80 -18.76
C ASN A 111 -0.86 -27.62 -19.28
N ASN A 112 -1.06 -28.34 -20.38
CA ASN A 112 -0.01 -29.16 -21.01
C ASN A 112 1.20 -28.33 -21.49
N SER A 113 1.04 -27.03 -21.76
CA SER A 113 2.15 -26.13 -22.11
C SER A 113 2.89 -25.55 -20.90
N GLY A 114 2.51 -25.94 -19.67
CA GLY A 114 3.11 -25.43 -18.44
C GLY A 114 2.60 -24.04 -18.02
N THR A 115 1.64 -23.47 -18.75
CA THR A 115 1.01 -22.18 -18.46
C THR A 115 -0.04 -22.34 -17.37
N ILE A 116 -0.07 -21.41 -16.42
CA ILE A 116 -1.08 -21.38 -15.36
C ILE A 116 -2.40 -20.96 -15.99
N ASN A 117 -3.43 -21.80 -15.88
CA ASN A 117 -4.72 -21.54 -16.52
C ASN A 117 -5.89 -21.49 -15.52
N SER A 118 -5.74 -22.03 -14.32
CA SER A 118 -6.83 -22.12 -13.34
C SER A 118 -6.31 -22.46 -11.95
N PHE A 119 -7.21 -22.42 -10.97
CA PHE A 119 -6.92 -22.74 -9.57
C PHE A 119 -7.95 -23.72 -9.02
N ILE A 120 -7.50 -24.74 -8.28
CA ILE A 120 -8.38 -25.64 -7.52
C ILE A 120 -8.43 -25.22 -6.07
N LYS A 121 -9.64 -25.01 -5.56
CA LYS A 121 -9.86 -24.75 -4.15
C LYS A 121 -9.79 -26.04 -3.33
N LYS A 122 -8.69 -26.24 -2.62
CA LYS A 122 -8.44 -27.42 -1.77
C LYS A 122 -9.02 -27.26 -0.38
N ARG A 123 -9.09 -26.02 0.12
CA ARG A 123 -9.79 -25.65 1.36
C ARG A 123 -10.41 -24.27 1.19
N ARG A 124 -11.66 -24.08 1.63
CA ARG A 124 -12.41 -22.82 1.43
C ARG A 124 -11.98 -21.67 2.35
N GLY A 125 -11.40 -21.99 3.50
CA GLY A 125 -11.12 -21.01 4.55
C GLY A 125 -12.37 -20.31 5.07
N HIS A 126 -12.17 -19.39 6.02
CA HIS A 126 -13.22 -18.62 6.66
C HIS A 126 -12.91 -17.11 6.58
N THR A 127 -13.95 -16.29 6.71
CA THR A 127 -13.80 -14.85 6.85
C THR A 127 -14.07 -14.47 8.30
N CYS A 128 -13.06 -13.90 8.95
CA CYS A 128 -13.08 -13.47 10.34
C CYS A 128 -12.77 -11.97 10.38
N LYS A 129 -13.79 -11.13 10.57
CA LYS A 129 -13.60 -9.68 10.56
C LYS A 129 -12.63 -9.27 11.68
N ILE A 130 -11.60 -8.51 11.32
CA ILE A 130 -10.69 -7.90 12.29
C ILE A 130 -11.48 -6.95 13.19
N SER A 131 -11.21 -7.01 14.49
CA SER A 131 -11.92 -6.25 15.52
C SER A 131 -11.03 -5.31 16.34
N GLU A 132 -9.70 -5.42 16.24
CA GLU A 132 -8.79 -4.58 17.04
C GLU A 132 -8.33 -3.32 16.29
N ASP A 133 -8.34 -2.19 17.00
CA ASP A 133 -8.07 -0.85 16.46
C ASP A 133 -6.63 -0.70 15.93
N ASN A 134 -5.67 -1.27 16.66
CA ASN A 134 -4.25 -1.30 16.30
C ASN A 134 -4.01 -1.93 14.92
N PHE A 135 -4.74 -2.99 14.57
CA PHE A 135 -4.64 -3.67 13.27
C PHE A 135 -5.46 -2.96 12.19
N ILE A 136 -6.71 -2.60 12.48
CA ILE A 136 -7.59 -1.92 11.51
C ILE A 136 -6.98 -0.59 11.06
N LEU A 137 -6.56 0.25 12.01
CA LEU A 137 -6.05 1.58 11.71
C LEU A 137 -4.56 1.57 11.31
N SER A 138 -3.87 0.42 11.38
CA SER A 138 -2.46 0.31 10.98
C SER A 138 -2.21 0.69 9.52
N PHE A 139 -3.18 0.39 8.65
CA PHE A 139 -3.12 0.71 7.22
C PHE A 139 -3.20 2.21 6.93
N VAL A 140 -3.69 2.98 7.90
CA VAL A 140 -4.00 4.40 7.74
C VAL A 140 -2.83 5.27 8.20
N GLU A 141 -2.47 6.23 7.35
CA GLU A 141 -1.49 7.26 7.68
C GLU A 141 -1.96 8.06 8.91
N LYS A 142 -1.03 8.32 9.84
CA LYS A 142 -1.31 8.98 11.12
C LYS A 142 -2.17 10.24 10.97
N LYS A 143 -1.84 11.10 9.99
CA LYS A 143 -2.56 12.35 9.71
C LYS A 143 -4.05 12.13 9.40
N GLU A 144 -4.39 11.04 8.72
CA GLU A 144 -5.77 10.72 8.36
C GLU A 144 -6.54 10.15 9.56
N ILE A 145 -5.86 9.40 10.44
CA ILE A 145 -6.45 8.95 11.71
C ILE A 145 -6.77 10.17 12.60
N VAL A 146 -5.86 11.14 12.69
CA VAL A 146 -6.11 12.39 13.44
C VAL A 146 -7.36 13.12 12.91
N LYS A 147 -7.50 13.22 11.58
CA LYS A 147 -8.71 13.79 10.96
C LYS A 147 -9.96 12.98 11.29
N PHE A 148 -9.89 11.65 11.22
CA PHE A 148 -10.99 10.77 11.58
C PHE A 148 -11.43 10.95 13.03
N VAL A 149 -10.48 11.00 13.97
CA VAL A 149 -10.75 11.22 15.40
C VAL A 149 -11.44 12.57 15.63
N ARG A 150 -10.93 13.65 15.02
CA ARG A 150 -11.53 14.99 15.10
C ARG A 150 -12.95 15.04 14.53
N LYS A 151 -13.18 14.39 13.37
CA LYS A 151 -14.50 14.30 12.75
C LYS A 151 -15.52 13.55 13.62
N ASN A 152 -15.05 12.72 14.55
CA ASN A 152 -15.88 12.01 15.52
C ASN A 152 -16.04 12.77 16.86
N GLY A 153 -15.64 14.05 16.93
CA GLY A 153 -15.87 14.91 18.10
C GLY A 153 -14.76 14.90 19.14
N TYR A 154 -13.66 14.16 18.91
CA TYR A 154 -12.56 14.07 19.87
C TYR A 154 -11.44 15.06 19.55
N ARG A 155 -10.89 15.70 20.59
CA ARG A 155 -9.67 16.50 20.45
C ARG A 155 -8.48 15.57 20.26
N CYS A 156 -7.69 15.83 19.21
CA CYS A 156 -6.51 15.03 18.89
C CYS A 156 -5.47 15.91 18.21
N HIS A 157 -4.23 15.93 18.70
CA HIS A 157 -3.15 16.72 18.13
C HIS A 157 -2.26 15.86 17.21
N PRO A 158 -1.71 16.38 16.09
CA PRO A 158 -0.89 15.57 15.18
C PRO A 158 0.41 15.05 15.79
N SER A 159 0.88 15.65 16.90
CA SER A 159 2.07 15.21 17.63
C SER A 159 1.83 13.96 18.48
N GLU A 160 0.58 13.63 18.82
CA GLU A 160 0.23 12.47 19.66
C GLU A 160 0.85 11.17 19.15
N ILE A 161 1.34 10.30 20.02
CA ILE A 161 1.83 8.98 19.59
C ILE A 161 0.66 8.12 19.07
N ARG A 162 0.94 7.16 18.17
CA ARG A 162 -0.13 6.35 17.53
C ARG A 162 -1.00 5.63 18.56
N GLU A 163 -0.40 5.13 19.63
CA GLU A 163 -1.10 4.44 20.71
C GLU A 163 -2.14 5.33 21.40
N ASN A 164 -1.78 6.58 21.73
CA ASN A 164 -2.73 7.56 22.26
C ASN A 164 -3.88 7.81 21.28
N ILE A 165 -3.58 7.93 19.99
CA ILE A 165 -4.61 8.14 18.96
C ILE A 165 -5.56 6.94 18.90
N TYR A 166 -5.07 5.71 19.00
CA TYR A 166 -5.91 4.50 19.06
C TYR A 166 -6.77 4.44 20.33
N ASN A 167 -6.25 4.89 21.46
CA ASN A 167 -7.06 4.98 22.68
C ASN A 167 -8.26 5.93 22.50
N LEU A 168 -8.09 7.02 21.76
CA LEU A 168 -9.19 7.93 21.41
C LEU A 168 -10.24 7.30 20.47
N THR A 169 -9.93 6.18 19.80
CA THR A 169 -10.87 5.49 18.91
C THR A 169 -11.69 4.39 19.57
N LYS A 170 -11.43 4.07 20.84
CA LYS A 170 -12.12 3.00 21.58
C LYS A 170 -13.65 3.19 21.63
N ASN A 171 -14.10 4.43 21.81
CA ASN A 171 -15.52 4.77 21.88
C ASN A 171 -16.17 4.96 20.49
N ILE A 172 -15.41 4.82 19.40
CA ILE A 172 -15.93 4.84 18.04
C ILE A 172 -16.29 3.40 17.65
N SER A 173 -17.46 3.19 17.05
CA SER A 173 -17.90 1.84 16.67
C SER A 173 -16.90 1.17 15.71
N ILE A 174 -16.77 -0.15 15.86
CA ILE A 174 -15.86 -0.95 15.05
C ILE A 174 -16.16 -0.85 13.56
N GLU A 175 -17.45 -0.83 13.20
CA GLU A 175 -17.90 -0.68 11.83
C GLU A 175 -17.43 0.65 11.22
N LYS A 176 -17.52 1.75 11.97
CA LYS A 176 -17.09 3.07 11.48
C LYS A 176 -15.58 3.11 11.24
N LYS A 177 -14.79 2.49 12.12
CA LYS A 177 -13.33 2.36 11.98
C LYS A 177 -12.94 1.51 10.76
N ARG A 178 -13.65 0.40 10.54
CA ARG A 178 -13.46 -0.48 9.39
C ARG A 178 -13.82 0.19 8.08
N ASN A 179 -15.01 0.80 8.00
CA ASN A 179 -15.45 1.52 6.80
C ASN A 179 -14.50 2.67 6.45
N PHE A 180 -14.02 3.41 7.46
CA PHE A 180 -13.00 4.43 7.26
C PHE A 180 -11.71 3.86 6.67
N THR A 181 -11.21 2.75 7.21
CA THR A 181 -9.98 2.10 6.73
C THR A 181 -10.11 1.58 5.31
N ILE A 182 -11.21 0.88 5.01
CA ILE A 182 -11.51 0.35 3.68
C ILE A 182 -11.59 1.50 2.66
N ASN A 183 -12.32 2.57 2.98
CA ASN A 183 -12.44 3.73 2.10
C ASN A 183 -11.10 4.44 1.90
N TYR A 184 -10.29 4.57 2.96
CA TYR A 184 -8.95 5.13 2.86
C TYR A 184 -8.07 4.33 1.90
N LEU A 185 -8.05 2.99 2.01
CA LEU A 185 -7.31 2.12 1.12
C LEU A 185 -7.83 2.22 -0.32
N LYS A 186 -9.15 2.19 -0.53
CA LYS A 186 -9.76 2.39 -1.84
C LYS A 186 -9.27 3.69 -2.48
N ILE A 187 -9.40 4.82 -1.79
CA ILE A 187 -8.94 6.12 -2.32
C ILE A 187 -7.43 6.10 -2.61
N LYS A 188 -6.62 5.55 -1.70
CA LYS A 188 -5.15 5.54 -1.82
C LYS A 188 -4.65 4.73 -3.01
N TYR A 189 -5.34 3.65 -3.39
CA TYR A 189 -4.90 2.72 -4.42
C TYR A 189 -5.78 2.71 -5.69
N LYS A 190 -6.87 3.50 -5.71
CA LYS A 190 -7.79 3.62 -6.86
C LYS A 190 -7.06 3.92 -8.17
N LEU A 191 -6.25 4.97 -8.19
CA LEU A 191 -5.56 5.40 -9.42
C LEU A 191 -4.61 4.33 -9.97
N SER A 192 -3.86 3.63 -9.10
CA SER A 192 -2.99 2.52 -9.52
C SER A 192 -3.77 1.33 -10.06
N PHE A 193 -4.92 1.05 -9.46
CA PHE A 193 -5.76 -0.04 -9.90
C PHE A 193 -6.47 0.27 -11.22
N GLU A 194 -7.04 1.47 -11.38
CA GLU A 194 -7.65 1.92 -12.64
C GLU A 194 -6.63 1.94 -13.78
N ASN A 195 -5.42 2.44 -13.51
CA ASN A 195 -4.34 2.42 -14.50
C ASN A 195 -3.98 0.97 -14.90
N PHE A 196 -3.96 0.03 -13.96
CA PHE A 196 -3.75 -1.38 -14.26
C PHE A 196 -4.89 -1.94 -15.13
N ILE A 197 -6.16 -1.72 -14.75
CA ILE A 197 -7.32 -2.22 -15.49
C ILE A 197 -7.36 -1.68 -16.92
N ASN A 198 -7.08 -0.39 -17.11
CA ASN A 198 -7.12 0.25 -18.43
C ASN A 198 -6.00 -0.21 -19.37
N ASN A 199 -4.88 -0.67 -18.81
CA ASN A 199 -3.71 -1.10 -19.59
C ASN A 199 -3.54 -2.63 -19.63
N LYS A 200 -4.42 -3.40 -18.98
CA LYS A 200 -4.44 -4.85 -19.15
C LYS A 200 -5.07 -5.17 -20.50
N ASN A 201 -4.53 -6.17 -21.20
CA ASN A 201 -5.14 -6.63 -22.44
C ASN A 201 -6.55 -7.16 -22.14
N SER A 202 -7.48 -6.97 -23.09
CA SER A 202 -8.90 -7.27 -22.91
C SER A 202 -9.16 -8.71 -22.45
N ASN A 203 -8.33 -9.66 -22.89
CA ASN A 203 -8.57 -11.09 -22.71
C ASN A 203 -7.70 -11.76 -21.62
N SER A 204 -6.58 -11.17 -21.18
CA SER A 204 -5.73 -11.75 -20.12
C SER A 204 -4.75 -10.73 -19.53
N THR A 205 -4.43 -10.90 -18.26
CA THR A 205 -3.40 -10.12 -17.57
C THR A 205 -2.02 -10.65 -17.94
N SER A 206 -1.14 -9.76 -18.42
CA SER A 206 0.30 -10.07 -18.58
C SER A 206 1.04 -9.92 -17.26
N ALA A 207 2.04 -10.77 -17.01
CA ALA A 207 2.93 -10.65 -15.85
C ALA A 207 3.64 -9.28 -15.80
N GLU A 208 3.92 -8.68 -16.96
CA GLU A 208 4.53 -7.35 -17.05
C GLU A 208 3.60 -6.24 -16.52
N ASN A 209 2.28 -6.43 -16.69
CA ASN A 209 1.26 -5.48 -16.25
C ASN A 209 1.06 -5.50 -14.73
N VAL A 210 1.43 -6.57 -14.02
CA VAL A 210 1.38 -6.64 -12.55
C VAL A 210 2.22 -5.51 -11.92
N SER A 211 3.27 -5.05 -12.62
CA SER A 211 4.10 -3.91 -12.20
C SER A 211 3.34 -2.57 -12.19
N LEU A 212 2.25 -2.44 -12.94
CA LEU A 212 1.42 -1.22 -13.03
C LEU A 212 0.59 -0.98 -11.76
N LEU A 213 0.37 -2.02 -10.95
CA LEU A 213 -0.24 -1.91 -9.62
C LEU A 213 0.67 -1.19 -8.61
N SER A 214 1.91 -0.86 -8.98
CA SER A 214 2.86 -0.14 -8.12
C SER A 214 2.50 1.35 -7.99
N ASN A 215 2.00 1.70 -6.81
CA ASN A 215 1.64 3.08 -6.47
C ASN A 215 2.84 4.06 -6.49
N ASN A 216 4.07 3.54 -6.33
CA ASN A 216 5.29 4.34 -6.39
C ASN A 216 5.65 4.80 -7.80
N LYS A 217 5.27 4.03 -8.83
CA LYS A 217 5.54 4.38 -10.24
C LYS A 217 4.68 5.57 -10.67
N ILE A 218 3.42 5.60 -10.23
CA ILE A 218 2.48 6.69 -10.51
C ILE A 218 2.87 7.96 -9.76
N LYS A 219 3.18 7.89 -8.46
CA LYS A 219 3.66 9.07 -7.72
C LYS A 219 4.96 9.64 -8.31
N ARG A 220 5.87 8.78 -8.78
CA ARG A 220 7.08 9.22 -9.49
C ARG A 220 6.75 9.89 -10.81
N ASN A 221 5.81 9.33 -11.60
CA ASN A 221 5.40 9.92 -12.87
C ASN A 221 4.66 11.26 -12.67
N ILE A 222 3.74 11.36 -11.71
CA ILE A 222 3.08 12.63 -11.35
C ILE A 222 4.12 13.67 -10.90
N ASN A 223 5.08 13.28 -10.05
CA ASN A 223 6.16 14.16 -9.62
C ASN A 223 7.16 14.49 -10.74
N LYS A 224 7.20 13.71 -11.83
CA LYS A 224 8.05 13.96 -13.00
C LYS A 224 7.35 14.93 -13.97
N VAL A 225 6.06 14.71 -14.24
CA VAL A 225 5.20 15.65 -14.98
C VAL A 225 5.14 17.01 -14.28
N ASN A 226 5.01 17.06 -12.96
CA ASN A 226 5.07 18.31 -12.19
C ASN A 226 6.49 18.92 -12.10
N LYS A 227 7.55 18.20 -12.50
CA LYS A 227 8.91 18.72 -12.62
C LYS A 227 9.22 19.26 -14.02
N ASP A 228 8.41 18.87 -15.02
CA ASP A 228 8.47 19.36 -16.39
C ASP A 228 7.64 20.65 -16.58
N GLU A 229 6.90 21.09 -15.55
CA GLU A 229 6.52 22.50 -15.41
C GLU A 229 7.80 23.31 -15.14
N GLU A 230 8.06 24.35 -15.94
CA GLU A 230 9.17 25.27 -15.68
C GLU A 230 9.20 25.65 -14.19
N PRO A 231 10.38 25.61 -13.53
CA PRO A 231 10.47 26.04 -12.15
C PRO A 231 9.87 27.44 -12.10
N LYS A 232 8.78 27.63 -11.34
CA LYS A 232 8.17 28.94 -11.16
C LYS A 232 9.27 29.89 -10.72
N HIS A 233 9.74 30.71 -11.64
CA HIS A 233 10.73 31.73 -11.38
C HIS A 233 10.01 32.77 -10.52
N ILE A 234 10.16 32.65 -9.21
CA ILE A 234 9.72 33.69 -8.29
C ILE A 234 10.76 34.78 -8.44
N ASP A 235 10.40 35.90 -9.06
CA ASP A 235 11.26 37.07 -9.13
C ASP A 235 11.34 37.71 -7.73
N ILE A 236 12.40 37.36 -7.01
CA ILE A 236 12.67 37.85 -5.66
C ILE A 236 13.40 39.21 -5.70
N SER A 237 13.67 39.77 -6.89
CA SER A 237 14.33 41.08 -7.03
C SER A 237 13.54 42.22 -6.39
N VAL A 238 12.24 42.04 -6.22
CA VAL A 238 11.35 42.98 -5.52
C VAL A 238 11.60 43.01 -4.00
N TYR A 239 12.28 42.01 -3.44
CA TYR A 239 12.58 41.86 -2.01
C TYR A 239 14.08 42.07 -1.68
N GLN A 240 14.74 42.98 -2.39
CA GLN A 240 16.20 43.16 -2.31
C GLN A 240 16.75 43.71 -0.98
N LYS A 241 15.91 44.13 -0.02
CA LYS A 241 16.38 44.49 1.32
C LYS A 241 15.44 43.96 2.40
N PRO A 242 15.97 43.30 3.45
CA PRO A 242 15.14 42.88 4.57
C PRO A 242 14.56 44.11 5.27
N ILE A 243 13.22 44.16 5.37
CA ILE A 243 12.49 45.19 6.14
C ILE A 243 12.71 44.99 7.65
N ASN A 244 13.24 43.83 8.07
CA ASN A 244 13.38 43.41 9.45
C ASN A 244 14.85 43.35 9.90
N SER A 245 15.21 44.10 10.94
CA SER A 245 16.56 44.19 11.52
C SER A 245 17.07 42.87 12.14
N TYR A 246 16.19 41.89 12.36
CA TYR A 246 16.54 40.57 12.90
C TYR A 246 16.76 39.50 11.82
N ALA A 247 16.74 39.87 10.54
CA ALA A 247 16.97 38.95 9.45
C ALA A 247 18.43 38.46 9.43
N ILE A 248 18.63 37.14 9.28
CA ILE A 248 19.95 36.49 9.27
C ILE A 248 20.23 35.96 7.86
N ASP A 249 21.36 36.34 7.27
CA ASP A 249 21.84 35.75 6.02
C ASP A 249 22.31 34.32 6.25
N ILE A 250 21.70 33.35 5.56
CA ILE A 250 22.05 31.93 5.63
C ILE A 250 22.66 31.39 4.34
N SER A 251 22.98 32.24 3.37
CA SER A 251 23.50 31.85 2.06
C SER A 251 24.73 30.94 2.16
N LYS A 252 25.63 31.27 3.10
CA LYS A 252 26.84 30.49 3.36
C LYS A 252 26.55 29.11 3.98
N ASN A 253 25.49 28.99 4.78
CA ASN A 253 25.11 27.72 5.37
C ASN A 253 24.43 26.81 4.34
N LEU A 254 23.64 27.40 3.44
CA LEU A 254 22.98 26.67 2.36
C LEU A 254 23.98 26.11 1.33
N SER A 255 25.10 26.81 1.09
CA SER A 255 26.14 26.30 0.19
C SER A 255 26.83 25.04 0.72
N LEU A 256 26.92 24.87 2.05
CA LEU A 256 27.47 23.67 2.68
C LEU A 256 26.62 22.41 2.42
N ILE A 257 25.32 22.58 2.14
CA ILE A 257 24.40 21.48 1.80
C ILE A 257 24.10 21.42 0.29
N GLY A 258 24.93 22.07 -0.53
CA GLY A 258 24.87 21.99 -1.99
C GLY A 258 23.89 22.96 -2.66
N ILE A 259 23.34 23.94 -1.92
CA ILE A 259 22.42 24.95 -2.45
C ILE A 259 23.21 26.25 -2.70
N LYS A 260 23.42 26.61 -3.97
CA LYS A 260 24.10 27.85 -4.37
C LYS A 260 23.08 28.91 -4.75
N SER A 261 23.24 30.12 -4.21
CA SER A 261 22.44 31.30 -4.56
C SER A 261 23.36 32.42 -5.04
N HIS A 262 22.95 33.13 -6.09
CA HIS A 262 23.65 34.31 -6.60
C HIS A 262 23.23 35.60 -5.87
N THR A 263 22.17 35.53 -5.05
CA THR A 263 21.69 36.62 -4.20
C THR A 263 21.64 36.17 -2.73
N PRO A 264 21.86 37.08 -1.77
CA PRO A 264 21.77 36.73 -0.35
C PRO A 264 20.38 36.25 0.06
N ILE A 265 20.30 35.15 0.80
CA ILE A 265 19.07 34.55 1.35
C ILE A 265 19.00 34.86 2.84
N TYR A 266 18.02 35.68 3.22
CA TYR A 266 17.77 36.02 4.62
C TYR A 266 16.58 35.24 5.20
N ILE A 267 16.70 34.81 6.46
CA ILE A 267 15.60 34.23 7.23
C ILE A 267 15.33 35.05 8.49
N ILE A 268 14.07 35.13 8.91
CA ILE A 268 13.68 35.75 10.18
C ILE A 268 13.43 34.62 11.19
N PRO A 269 14.29 34.45 12.21
CA PRO A 269 14.11 33.37 13.19
C PRO A 269 12.86 33.60 14.04
N ARG A 270 12.08 32.53 14.22
CA ARG A 270 10.75 32.56 14.89
C ARG A 270 10.78 33.06 16.34
N ASN A 271 11.91 32.93 17.03
CA ASN A 271 12.02 33.20 18.47
C ASN A 271 12.27 34.67 18.85
N LYS A 272 12.38 35.60 17.88
CA LYS A 272 12.62 37.03 18.14
C LYS A 272 11.46 37.97 17.78
N ILE A 273 10.33 37.44 17.33
CA ILE A 273 9.12 38.24 17.03
C ILE A 273 8.22 38.36 18.28
N ALA A 274 8.58 37.72 19.38
CA ALA A 274 7.93 37.87 20.67
C ALA A 274 8.75 38.80 21.59
N SER A 275 8.73 40.10 21.27
CA SER A 275 9.09 41.21 22.17
C SER A 275 8.43 42.48 21.66
#